data_AF-A0A3N5K1U1-F1
#
_entry.id   AF-A0A3N5K1U1-F1
#
_cell.length_a   1.000
_cell.length_b   1.000
_cell.length_c   1.000
_cell.angle_alpha   90.00
_cell.angle_beta   90.00
_cell.angle_gamma   90.00
#
_symmetry.space_group_name_H-M   'P 1'
#
loop_
_entity.id
_entity.type
_entity.pdbx_description
1 polymer ?
#
loop_
_entity_poly.entity_id
_entity_poly.type
_entity_poly.pdbx_seq_one_letter_code
_entity_poly.pdbx_strand_id
1 'polypeptide(L)'
;MKRKYYFLLLMPIIFGCNKPKAKNDTPAAKIDSVIITTDTLSNKVITDYTLIRIDSIVAVRNNITQEIDTLLINENDSGVDSTVEAGSLSSEYFFNTRHDVIYLIGPYLSYEYSYNGSGGAHPIYGSYYRTLYIPTKKEVSLDSLFEPDVIFRTLLKDSLIIRSMANKNPEDLYELISSLEGGCEISYSDLLISFAIKSVDSKKAEVEFGLTHGCEAMRGNFTTITINLPVSSVLHQYCKY
;
A
#
# COMPACT_ATOMS: atom_id res chain seq x y z
N MET A 1 -28.27 42.06 34.53
CA MET A 1 -27.28 42.71 33.63
C MET A 1 -26.01 42.99 34.45
N LYS A 2 -24.82 42.70 33.89
CA LYS A 2 -23.45 42.66 34.49
C LYS A 2 -22.91 41.24 34.68
N ARG A 3 -22.35 40.68 33.59
CA ARG A 3 -21.36 39.60 33.65
C ARG A 3 -20.00 40.23 33.97
N LYS A 4 -19.34 39.75 35.03
CA LYS A 4 -17.92 39.99 35.31
C LYS A 4 -17.16 38.74 34.88
N TYR A 5 -16.14 38.92 34.07
CA TYR A 5 -15.16 37.90 33.70
C TYR A 5 -14.13 37.78 34.82
N TYR A 6 -13.79 36.56 35.20
CA TYR A 6 -12.58 36.26 35.95
C TYR A 6 -11.76 35.23 35.18
N PHE A 7 -10.53 35.64 34.85
CA PHE A 7 -9.44 34.79 34.42
C PHE A 7 -9.09 33.80 35.54
N LEU A 8 -9.01 32.51 35.24
CA LEU A 8 -8.28 31.55 36.07
C LEU A 8 -7.11 31.00 35.25
N LEU A 9 -5.90 31.30 35.73
CA LEU A 9 -4.66 30.64 35.36
C LEU A 9 -4.72 29.17 35.81
N LEU A 10 -4.51 28.25 34.88
CA LEU A 10 -4.18 26.86 35.20
C LEU A 10 -2.67 26.66 35.05
N MET A 11 -2.01 26.40 36.18
CA MET A 11 -0.66 25.84 36.24
C MET A 11 -0.69 24.33 35.90
N PRO A 12 0.41 23.76 35.38
CA PRO A 12 0.46 22.36 34.99
C PRO A 12 0.53 21.43 36.22
N ILE A 13 -0.36 20.43 36.25
CA ILE A 13 -0.27 19.30 37.18
C ILE A 13 0.69 18.29 36.57
N ILE A 14 1.85 18.11 37.21
CA ILE A 14 2.79 17.03 36.96
C ILE A 14 2.20 15.76 37.58
N PHE A 15 1.72 14.83 36.74
CA PHE A 15 1.41 13.47 37.19
C PHE A 15 2.67 12.61 37.06
N GLY A 16 3.27 12.28 38.21
CA GLY A 16 4.24 11.20 38.32
C GLY A 16 3.56 9.85 38.12
N CYS A 17 4.06 9.07 37.16
CA CYS A 17 3.56 7.74 36.88
C CYS A 17 4.29 6.71 37.76
N ASN A 18 3.55 6.08 38.68
CA ASN A 18 3.99 4.95 39.50
C ASN A 18 4.23 3.71 38.62
N LYS A 19 5.40 3.07 38.78
CA LYS A 19 5.68 1.74 38.19
C LYS A 19 4.84 0.65 38.84
N PRO A 20 4.15 -0.22 38.09
CA PRO A 20 3.66 -1.49 38.62
C PRO A 20 4.79 -2.53 38.72
N LYS A 21 4.72 -3.35 39.77
CA LYS A 21 5.65 -4.45 40.08
C LYS A 21 5.55 -5.57 39.04
N ALA A 22 6.72 -6.08 38.65
CA ALA A 22 6.93 -7.17 37.70
C ALA A 22 6.21 -8.48 38.09
N LYS A 23 5.64 -9.15 37.09
CA LYS A 23 5.20 -10.55 37.15
C LYS A 23 5.98 -11.31 36.07
N ASN A 24 6.74 -12.30 36.52
CA ASN A 24 7.58 -13.26 35.79
C ASN A 24 7.40 -13.32 34.26
N ASP A 25 8.36 -12.71 33.56
CA ASP A 25 8.52 -12.82 32.11
C ASP A 25 9.23 -14.14 31.76
N THR A 26 8.58 -14.94 30.91
CA THR A 26 9.27 -15.89 30.04
C THR A 26 10.26 -15.07 29.19
N PRO A 27 11.53 -15.48 29.01
CA PRO A 27 12.47 -14.67 28.24
C PRO A 27 11.95 -14.55 26.80
N ALA A 28 11.51 -13.34 26.44
CA ALA A 28 11.30 -12.97 25.06
C ALA A 28 12.61 -13.26 24.33
N ALA A 29 12.52 -14.05 23.26
CA ALA A 29 13.68 -14.38 22.42
C ALA A 29 14.36 -13.06 22.06
N LYS A 30 15.61 -12.91 22.51
CA LYS A 30 16.45 -11.76 22.22
C LYS A 30 16.82 -11.87 20.74
N ILE A 31 16.03 -11.22 19.88
CA ILE A 31 16.36 -11.08 18.47
C ILE A 31 17.50 -10.07 18.42
N ASP A 32 18.73 -10.58 18.35
CA ASP A 32 19.89 -9.76 18.02
C ASP A 32 19.62 -9.13 16.65
N SER A 33 19.76 -7.82 16.57
CA SER A 33 19.43 -7.01 15.39
C SER A 33 20.16 -7.56 14.16
N VAL A 34 19.40 -8.20 13.26
CA VAL A 34 19.90 -8.59 11.95
C VAL A 34 19.88 -7.36 11.06
N ILE A 35 21.08 -6.87 10.73
CA ILE A 35 21.27 -5.88 9.67
C ILE A 35 21.06 -6.61 8.36
N ILE A 36 20.00 -6.27 7.64
CA ILE A 36 19.72 -6.84 6.33
C ILE A 36 20.24 -5.87 5.29
N THR A 37 21.28 -6.31 4.60
CA THR A 37 21.83 -5.67 3.41
C THR A 37 20.83 -5.81 2.28
N THR A 38 20.21 -4.71 1.89
CA THR A 38 19.41 -4.59 0.69
C THR A 38 20.31 -4.26 -0.49
N ASP A 39 20.75 -5.26 -1.25
CA ASP A 39 21.47 -5.00 -2.50
C ASP A 39 20.58 -4.49 -3.65
N THR A 40 19.28 -4.29 -3.43
CA THR A 40 18.37 -3.64 -4.42
C THR A 40 17.38 -2.63 -3.87
N LEU A 41 17.25 -2.46 -2.54
CA LEU A 41 16.61 -1.29 -1.94
C LEU A 41 17.71 -0.40 -1.40
N SER A 42 18.33 0.41 -2.27
CA SER A 42 19.37 1.38 -1.91
C SER A 42 18.94 2.15 -0.66
N ASN A 43 19.50 1.82 0.50
CA ASN A 43 19.38 2.43 1.83
C ASN A 43 18.56 3.74 1.91
N LYS A 44 17.24 3.65 1.70
CA LYS A 44 16.35 4.82 1.79
C LYS A 44 15.71 4.81 3.17
N VAL A 45 16.54 5.10 4.18
CA VAL A 45 16.08 5.34 5.56
C VAL A 45 15.04 6.45 5.52
N ILE A 46 13.77 6.12 5.78
CA ILE A 46 12.74 7.09 6.13
C ILE A 46 12.60 6.96 7.64
N THR A 47 12.85 8.07 8.34
CA THR A 47 13.48 8.16 9.67
C THR A 47 12.82 7.34 10.78
N ASP A 48 11.56 6.95 10.62
CA ASP A 48 10.76 6.37 11.70
C ASP A 48 10.55 4.87 11.56
N TYR A 49 10.92 4.26 10.42
CA TYR A 49 10.71 2.83 10.19
C TYR A 49 11.90 2.12 9.54
N THR A 50 12.06 0.84 9.84
CA THR A 50 13.04 -0.05 9.22
C THR A 50 12.38 -1.35 8.77
N LEU A 51 12.63 -1.73 7.51
CA LEU A 51 12.19 -3.01 6.97
C LEU A 51 13.18 -4.10 7.41
N ILE A 52 12.66 -5.21 7.92
CA ILE A 52 13.42 -6.38 8.32
C ILE A 52 12.85 -7.58 7.56
N ARG A 53 13.56 -8.02 6.52
CA ARG A 53 13.27 -9.25 5.78
C ARG A 53 13.88 -10.49 6.45
N ILE A 54 13.04 -11.44 6.87
CA ILE A 54 13.45 -12.74 7.41
C ILE A 54 12.83 -13.80 6.50
N ASP A 55 13.65 -14.45 5.67
CA ASP A 55 13.20 -15.37 4.63
C ASP A 55 12.12 -14.74 3.72
N SER A 56 10.91 -15.29 3.69
CA SER A 56 9.75 -14.80 2.93
C SER A 56 8.85 -13.85 3.73
N ILE A 57 9.32 -13.32 4.87
CA ILE A 57 8.55 -12.44 5.75
C ILE A 57 9.19 -11.05 5.79
N VAL A 58 8.37 -10.00 5.63
CA VAL A 58 8.82 -8.60 5.80
C VAL A 58 8.23 -7.98 7.07
N ALA A 59 9.02 -7.93 8.15
CA ALA A 59 8.66 -7.19 9.35
C ALA A 59 8.97 -5.68 9.20
N VAL A 60 8.19 -4.85 9.89
CA VAL A 60 8.41 -3.39 9.93
C VAL A 60 8.65 -2.97 11.37
N ARG A 61 9.84 -2.44 11.66
CA ARG A 61 10.17 -1.91 12.98
C ARG A 61 9.92 -0.41 13.01
N ASN A 62 9.20 0.06 14.01
CA ASN A 62 9.11 1.49 14.33
C ASN A 62 10.37 1.90 15.12
N ASN A 63 11.16 2.82 14.58
CA ASN A 63 12.42 3.29 15.17
C ASN A 63 12.21 4.19 16.39
N ILE A 64 11.03 4.77 16.55
CA ILE A 64 10.69 5.62 17.72
C ILE A 64 10.25 4.74 18.89
N THR A 65 9.27 3.86 18.68
CA THR A 65 8.74 3.00 19.75
C THR A 65 9.61 1.76 20.00
N GLN A 66 10.50 1.43 19.05
CA GLN A 66 11.29 0.20 19.03
C GLN A 66 10.43 -1.07 18.89
N GLU A 67 9.11 -0.92 18.74
CA GLU A 67 8.19 -2.01 18.51
C GLU A 67 8.38 -2.56 17.10
N ILE A 68 8.45 -3.89 17.01
CA ILE A 68 8.41 -4.60 15.74
C ILE A 68 6.95 -4.86 15.46
N ASP A 69 6.40 -4.18 14.45
CA ASP A 69 5.14 -4.59 13.88
C ASP A 69 5.44 -5.61 12.78
N THR A 70 5.18 -6.88 13.08
CA THR A 70 5.30 -7.91 12.05
C THR A 70 4.12 -7.72 11.10
N LEU A 71 4.40 -7.11 9.96
CA LEU A 71 3.57 -7.31 8.78
C LEU A 71 3.93 -8.69 8.24
N LEU A 72 3.03 -9.66 8.37
CA LEU A 72 3.22 -10.94 7.68
C LEU A 72 2.78 -10.74 6.24
N ILE A 73 3.63 -10.08 5.45
CA ILE A 73 3.57 -10.22 4.01
C ILE A 73 4.32 -11.51 3.70
N ASN A 74 3.59 -12.58 3.41
CA ASN A 74 4.21 -13.79 2.90
C ASN A 74 4.59 -13.55 1.45
N GLU A 75 5.88 -13.37 1.19
CA GLU A 75 6.40 -13.05 -0.14
C GLU A 75 6.11 -14.17 -1.14
N ASN A 76 5.86 -15.40 -0.70
CA ASN A 76 5.40 -16.50 -1.55
C ASN A 76 4.40 -17.39 -0.81
N ASP A 77 3.16 -17.44 -1.26
CA ASP A 77 2.18 -18.43 -0.81
C ASP A 77 1.76 -19.30 -2.00
N SER A 78 2.15 -20.57 -1.97
CA SER A 78 1.87 -21.54 -3.01
C SER A 78 1.07 -22.71 -2.46
N GLY A 79 -0.12 -22.95 -3.03
CA GLY A 79 -0.96 -24.09 -2.73
C GLY A 79 -1.05 -25.03 -3.92
N VAL A 80 -0.97 -26.34 -3.64
CA VAL A 80 -1.36 -27.41 -4.57
C VAL A 80 -2.52 -28.14 -3.92
N ASP A 81 -3.70 -28.10 -4.54
CA ASP A 81 -4.83 -28.93 -4.10
C ASP A 81 -4.75 -30.27 -4.81
N SER A 82 -4.24 -31.28 -4.10
CA SER A 82 -4.04 -32.63 -4.61
C SER A 82 -5.29 -33.52 -4.48
N THR A 83 -6.48 -32.98 -4.23
CA THR A 83 -7.72 -33.77 -4.12
C THR A 83 -8.31 -34.21 -5.47
N VAL A 84 -7.53 -34.13 -6.55
CA VAL A 84 -7.95 -34.55 -7.89
C VAL A 84 -8.11 -36.08 -7.95
N GLU A 85 -9.36 -36.54 -7.98
CA GLU A 85 -9.69 -37.95 -8.19
C GLU A 85 -9.12 -38.46 -9.53
N ALA A 86 -8.54 -39.67 -9.49
CA ALA A 86 -8.00 -40.34 -10.65
C ALA A 86 -9.09 -40.58 -11.71
N GLY A 87 -9.05 -39.81 -12.81
CA GLY A 87 -9.99 -39.92 -13.93
C GLY A 87 -10.57 -38.60 -14.43
N SER A 88 -10.35 -37.49 -13.72
CA SER A 88 -10.72 -36.16 -14.19
C SER A 88 -9.67 -35.61 -15.17
N LEU A 89 -10.10 -34.99 -16.28
CA LEU A 89 -9.24 -34.20 -17.19
C LEU A 89 -8.67 -32.92 -16.53
N SER A 90 -8.70 -32.82 -15.20
CA SER A 90 -8.18 -31.68 -14.47
C SER A 90 -6.68 -31.84 -14.31
N SER A 91 -5.93 -30.95 -14.97
CA SER A 91 -4.57 -30.65 -14.57
C SER A 91 -4.54 -30.29 -13.09
N GLU A 92 -3.44 -30.64 -12.42
CA GLU A 92 -3.19 -30.26 -11.03
C GLU A 92 -3.49 -28.76 -10.83
N TYR A 93 -4.35 -28.47 -9.85
CA TYR A 93 -4.67 -27.10 -9.50
C TYR A 93 -3.50 -26.52 -8.71
N PHE A 94 -2.91 -25.46 -9.25
CA PHE A 94 -1.81 -24.74 -8.63
C PHE A 94 -2.18 -23.27 -8.56
N PHE A 95 -1.93 -22.65 -7.41
CA PHE A 95 -2.07 -21.21 -7.24
C PHE A 95 -0.91 -20.70 -6.41
N ASN A 96 -0.26 -19.63 -6.88
CA ASN A 96 0.85 -18.99 -6.21
C ASN A 96 0.63 -17.48 -6.19
N THR A 97 0.84 -16.89 -5.02
CA THR A 97 0.83 -15.45 -4.83
C THR A 97 2.19 -14.98 -4.36
N ARG A 98 2.61 -13.83 -4.86
CA ARG A 98 3.85 -13.17 -4.49
C ARG A 98 3.55 -11.75 -4.05
N HIS A 99 4.28 -11.31 -3.03
CA HIS A 99 4.19 -9.95 -2.55
C HIS A 99 5.57 -9.31 -2.52
N ASP A 100 5.76 -8.23 -3.26
CA ASP A 100 7.02 -7.50 -3.31
C ASP A 100 6.85 -6.10 -2.73
N VAL A 101 7.53 -5.81 -1.62
CA VAL A 101 7.55 -4.45 -1.06
C VAL A 101 8.29 -3.51 -2.01
N ILE A 102 7.64 -2.41 -2.40
CA ILE A 102 8.17 -1.44 -3.38
C ILE A 102 8.61 -0.15 -2.68
N TYR A 103 7.73 0.45 -1.88
CA TYR A 103 7.98 1.74 -1.23
C TYR A 103 7.49 1.76 0.22
N LEU A 104 8.18 2.52 1.07
CA LEU A 104 7.77 2.79 2.44
C LEU A 104 7.87 4.29 2.68
N ILE A 105 6.75 5.01 2.74
CA ILE A 105 6.70 6.47 2.92
C ILE A 105 5.95 6.79 4.22
N GLY A 106 6.68 7.25 5.23
CA GLY A 106 6.12 7.40 6.58
C GLY A 106 5.53 6.07 7.06
N PRO A 107 4.28 6.04 7.56
CA PRO A 107 3.59 4.82 7.99
C PRO A 107 2.89 4.06 6.85
N TYR A 108 3.12 4.43 5.59
CA TYR A 108 2.49 3.81 4.42
C TYR A 108 3.46 2.86 3.73
N LEU A 109 3.11 1.58 3.67
CA LEU A 109 3.86 0.54 2.97
C LEU A 109 3.15 0.19 1.66
N SER A 110 3.79 0.44 0.54
CA SER A 110 3.30 0.02 -0.78
C SER A 110 4.00 -1.26 -1.24
N TYR A 111 3.21 -2.24 -1.69
CA TYR A 111 3.71 -3.50 -2.22
C TYR A 111 2.97 -3.88 -3.52
N GLU A 112 3.64 -4.64 -4.38
CA GLU A 112 3.02 -5.35 -5.49
C GLU A 112 2.50 -6.68 -4.98
N TYR A 113 1.25 -6.99 -5.29
CA TYR A 113 0.69 -8.33 -5.20
C TYR A 113 0.63 -8.91 -6.60
N SER A 114 1.27 -10.05 -6.80
CA SER A 114 1.19 -10.83 -8.02
C SER A 114 0.55 -12.18 -7.72
N TYR A 115 -0.20 -12.71 -8.66
CA TYR A 115 -0.74 -14.06 -8.58
C TYR A 115 -0.57 -14.78 -9.90
N ASN A 116 -0.41 -16.09 -9.82
CA ASN A 116 -0.50 -16.98 -10.96
C ASN A 116 -1.18 -18.29 -10.54
N GLY A 117 -1.80 -18.97 -11.49
CA GLY A 117 -2.39 -20.27 -11.22
C GLY A 117 -2.78 -21.03 -12.48
N SER A 118 -2.99 -22.32 -12.31
CA SER A 118 -3.41 -23.25 -13.35
C SER A 118 -4.37 -24.29 -12.77
N GLY A 119 -5.08 -25.00 -13.64
CA GLY A 119 -6.17 -25.90 -13.27
C GLY A 119 -7.51 -25.29 -13.70
N GLY A 120 -8.15 -25.90 -14.69
CA GLY A 120 -9.32 -25.35 -15.37
C GLY A 120 -9.06 -25.06 -16.86
N ALA A 121 -9.93 -24.27 -17.49
CA ALA A 121 -9.90 -24.04 -18.94
C ALA A 121 -8.66 -23.27 -19.43
N HIS A 122 -8.10 -22.39 -18.59
CA HIS A 122 -6.91 -21.61 -18.91
C HIS A 122 -6.21 -21.12 -17.62
N PRO A 123 -4.89 -20.86 -17.65
CA PRO A 123 -4.17 -20.28 -16.52
C PRO A 123 -4.72 -18.92 -16.08
N ILE A 124 -4.37 -18.46 -14.90
CA ILE A 124 -4.63 -17.09 -14.44
C ILE A 124 -3.31 -16.43 -14.06
N TYR A 125 -3.20 -15.14 -14.33
CA TYR A 125 -2.08 -14.31 -13.86
C TYR A 125 -2.58 -12.87 -13.70
N GLY A 126 -2.07 -12.17 -12.69
CA GLY A 126 -2.20 -10.72 -12.61
C GLY A 126 -1.28 -10.14 -11.56
N SER A 127 -1.09 -8.83 -11.64
CA SER A 127 -0.41 -8.02 -10.63
C SER A 127 -1.24 -6.78 -10.33
N TYR A 128 -1.18 -6.28 -9.09
CA TYR A 128 -1.70 -4.99 -8.70
C TYR A 128 -0.89 -4.40 -7.55
N TYR A 129 -0.93 -3.09 -7.39
CA TYR A 129 -0.36 -2.45 -6.21
C TYR A 129 -1.36 -2.45 -5.05
N ARG A 130 -0.82 -2.37 -3.85
CA ARG A 130 -1.57 -2.10 -2.62
C ARG A 130 -0.75 -1.18 -1.75
N THR A 131 -1.44 -0.32 -1.01
CA THR A 131 -0.81 0.54 0.00
C THR A 131 -1.48 0.31 1.33
N LEU A 132 -0.69 -0.06 2.33
CA LEU A 132 -1.11 -0.36 3.70
C LEU A 132 -0.73 0.78 4.64
N TYR A 133 -1.64 1.16 5.54
CA TYR A 133 -1.31 1.96 6.70
C TYR A 133 -0.87 1.05 7.86
N ILE A 134 0.41 1.07 8.18
CA ILE A 134 1.06 0.15 9.15
C ILE A 134 0.32 0.15 10.51
N PRO A 135 0.01 1.30 11.15
CA PRO A 135 -0.57 1.30 12.50
C PRO A 135 -1.91 0.58 12.63
N THR A 136 -2.71 0.51 11.56
CA THR A 136 -4.01 -0.19 11.58
C THR A 136 -3.99 -1.50 10.80
N LYS A 137 -2.92 -1.77 10.05
CA LYS A 137 -2.81 -2.89 9.12
C LYS A 137 -3.96 -2.95 8.11
N LYS A 138 -4.45 -1.79 7.69
CA LYS A 138 -5.52 -1.68 6.68
C LYS A 138 -4.98 -1.11 5.40
N GLU A 139 -5.44 -1.67 4.28
CA GLU A 139 -5.26 -1.05 2.98
C GLU A 139 -5.98 0.29 2.95
N VAL A 140 -5.37 1.26 2.28
CA VAL A 140 -5.93 2.60 2.10
C VAL A 140 -6.23 2.83 0.64
N SER A 141 -7.32 3.56 0.38
CA SER A 141 -7.65 4.06 -0.96
C SER A 141 -7.00 5.43 -1.17
N LEU A 142 -6.72 5.79 -2.42
CA LEU A 142 -6.05 7.05 -2.76
C LEU A 142 -6.88 8.27 -2.32
N ASP A 143 -8.21 8.18 -2.46
CA ASP A 143 -9.17 9.21 -2.05
C ASP A 143 -9.32 9.34 -0.51
N SER A 144 -8.72 8.43 0.27
CA SER A 144 -8.54 8.62 1.71
C SER A 144 -7.30 9.45 2.06
N LEU A 145 -6.38 9.61 1.11
CA LEU A 145 -5.11 10.33 1.29
C LEU A 145 -5.08 11.69 0.59
N PHE A 146 -5.86 11.85 -0.48
CA PHE A 146 -5.94 13.06 -1.29
C PHE A 146 -7.40 13.39 -1.60
N GLU A 147 -7.70 14.68 -1.73
CA GLU A 147 -9.04 15.14 -2.11
C GLU A 147 -9.42 14.61 -3.51
N PRO A 148 -10.62 14.04 -3.70
CA PRO A 148 -11.06 13.49 -5.00
C PRO A 148 -10.92 14.47 -6.16
N ASP A 149 -11.25 15.73 -5.92
CA ASP A 149 -11.13 16.86 -6.85
C ASP A 149 -9.69 17.08 -7.36
N VAL A 150 -8.70 16.82 -6.52
CA VAL A 150 -7.28 16.97 -6.85
C VAL A 150 -6.81 15.77 -7.67
N ILE A 151 -7.25 14.57 -7.31
CA ILE A 151 -6.98 13.35 -8.06
C ILE A 151 -7.56 13.48 -9.47
N PHE A 152 -8.84 13.84 -9.59
CA PHE A 152 -9.56 14.04 -10.84
C PHE A 152 -8.84 15.01 -11.79
N ARG A 153 -8.55 16.23 -11.32
CA ARG A 153 -7.85 17.25 -12.12
C ARG A 153 -6.43 16.85 -12.52
N THR A 154 -5.80 15.96 -11.77
CA THR A 154 -4.44 15.49 -12.08
C THR A 154 -4.48 14.35 -13.10
N LEU A 155 -5.40 13.40 -12.95
CA LEU A 155 -5.61 12.31 -13.92
C LEU A 155 -6.00 12.85 -15.30
N LEU A 156 -6.80 13.92 -15.38
CA LEU A 156 -7.15 14.58 -16.64
C LEU A 156 -5.97 15.22 -17.40
N LYS A 157 -4.75 15.21 -16.85
CA LYS A 157 -3.53 15.66 -17.52
C LYS A 157 -2.72 14.51 -18.10
N ASP A 158 -3.04 13.27 -17.72
CA ASP A 158 -2.35 12.09 -18.20
C ASP A 158 -2.87 11.67 -19.58
N SER A 159 -1.97 11.44 -20.54
CA SER A 159 -2.35 11.14 -21.91
C SER A 159 -3.04 9.78 -22.08
N LEU A 160 -2.72 8.79 -21.23
CA LEU A 160 -3.38 7.50 -21.28
C LEU A 160 -4.82 7.62 -20.77
N ILE A 161 -5.02 8.34 -19.66
CA ILE A 161 -6.36 8.63 -19.12
C ILE A 161 -7.22 9.38 -20.15
N ILE A 162 -6.69 10.47 -20.74
CA ILE A 162 -7.41 11.24 -21.77
C ILE A 162 -7.80 10.35 -22.95
N ARG A 163 -6.88 9.48 -23.41
CA ARG A 163 -7.15 8.55 -24.51
C ARG A 163 -8.25 7.54 -24.15
N SER A 164 -8.24 7.03 -22.92
CA SER A 164 -9.22 6.06 -22.43
C SER A 164 -10.62 6.64 -22.14
N MET A 165 -10.78 7.96 -22.08
CA MET A 165 -12.10 8.58 -21.91
C MET A 165 -12.97 8.55 -23.18
N ALA A 166 -12.41 8.28 -24.36
CA ALA A 166 -13.14 8.16 -25.63
C ALA A 166 -14.15 9.31 -25.91
N ASN A 167 -13.76 10.56 -25.63
CA ASN A 167 -14.57 11.79 -25.76
C ASN A 167 -15.72 11.95 -24.75
N LYS A 168 -15.76 11.17 -23.66
CA LYS A 168 -16.62 11.45 -22.51
C LYS A 168 -16.08 12.67 -21.75
N ASN A 169 -16.96 13.40 -21.08
CA ASN A 169 -16.61 14.60 -20.33
C ASN A 169 -17.08 14.47 -18.88
N PRO A 170 -16.39 13.67 -18.06
CA PRO A 170 -16.78 13.43 -16.68
C PRO A 170 -16.72 14.71 -15.84
N GLU A 171 -17.61 14.85 -14.88
CA GLU A 171 -17.69 16.02 -13.98
C GLU A 171 -16.89 15.81 -12.69
N ASP A 172 -16.67 14.56 -12.28
CA ASP A 172 -15.94 14.21 -11.06
C ASP A 172 -15.03 12.96 -11.20
N LEU A 173 -14.33 12.61 -10.12
CA LEU A 173 -13.40 11.48 -10.08
C LEU A 173 -14.07 10.13 -10.37
N TYR A 174 -15.24 9.89 -9.81
CA TYR A 174 -15.92 8.60 -9.91
C TYR A 174 -16.58 8.45 -11.28
N GLU A 175 -17.14 9.54 -11.82
CA GLU A 175 -17.57 9.60 -13.21
C GLU A 175 -16.39 9.39 -14.16
N LEU A 176 -15.22 10.01 -13.89
CA LEU A 176 -14.01 9.75 -14.67
C LEU A 176 -13.69 8.26 -14.68
N ILE A 177 -13.53 7.63 -13.52
CA ILE A 177 -13.16 6.21 -13.43
C ILE A 177 -14.16 5.31 -14.15
N SER A 178 -15.47 5.55 -13.97
CA SER A 178 -16.52 4.77 -14.65
C SER A 178 -16.60 5.05 -16.15
N SER A 179 -16.08 6.20 -16.61
CA SER A 179 -16.03 6.57 -18.02
C SER A 179 -14.85 5.94 -18.77
N LEU A 180 -13.78 5.54 -18.05
CA LEU A 180 -12.54 5.02 -18.66
C LEU A 180 -12.76 3.65 -19.32
N GLU A 181 -12.42 3.58 -20.60
CA GLU A 181 -12.41 2.36 -21.39
C GLU A 181 -10.97 2.01 -21.76
N GLY A 182 -10.45 0.92 -21.19
CA GLY A 182 -9.17 0.34 -21.57
C GLY A 182 -9.30 -0.83 -22.55
N GLY A 183 -10.53 -1.13 -23.01
CA GLY A 183 -10.83 -2.25 -23.89
C GLY A 183 -10.46 -3.60 -23.27
N CYS A 184 -9.79 -4.44 -24.07
CA CYS A 184 -9.21 -5.72 -23.63
C CYS A 184 -7.96 -5.51 -22.77
N GLU A 185 -7.27 -4.38 -23.00
CA GLU A 185 -5.91 -4.16 -22.54
C GLU A 185 -5.92 -3.77 -21.07
N ILE A 186 -6.59 -2.69 -20.70
CA ILE A 186 -6.41 -2.09 -19.37
C ILE A 186 -7.71 -2.08 -18.57
N SER A 187 -7.63 -2.48 -17.30
CA SER A 187 -8.70 -2.29 -16.31
C SER A 187 -8.41 -1.07 -15.43
N TYR A 188 -9.43 -0.23 -15.26
CA TYR A 188 -9.40 0.95 -14.39
C TYR A 188 -10.25 0.80 -13.13
N SER A 189 -10.91 -0.35 -12.92
CA SER A 189 -11.82 -0.59 -11.77
C SER A 189 -11.14 -0.34 -10.43
N ASP A 190 -9.86 -0.68 -10.36
CA ASP A 190 -9.09 -0.70 -9.12
C ASP A 190 -8.20 0.54 -9.00
N LEU A 191 -8.39 1.57 -9.83
CA LEU A 191 -7.48 2.73 -9.91
C LEU A 191 -7.24 3.38 -8.54
N LEU A 192 -8.26 3.48 -7.68
CA LEU A 192 -8.12 4.11 -6.37
C LEU A 192 -7.47 3.22 -5.31
N ILE A 193 -7.36 1.92 -5.53
CA ILE A 193 -6.80 0.96 -4.56
C ILE A 193 -5.49 0.35 -5.05
N SER A 194 -5.24 0.36 -6.36
CA SER A 194 -4.03 -0.12 -7.01
C SER A 194 -3.06 1.03 -7.25
N PHE A 195 -2.49 1.54 -6.17
CA PHE A 195 -1.48 2.59 -6.21
C PHE A 195 -0.37 2.35 -5.19
N ALA A 196 0.76 3.03 -5.43
CA ALA A 196 1.93 3.05 -4.59
C ALA A 196 2.43 4.49 -4.41
N ILE A 197 2.82 4.86 -3.19
CA ILE A 197 3.39 6.18 -2.90
C ILE A 197 4.90 6.08 -3.08
N LYS A 198 5.40 6.62 -4.19
CA LYS A 198 6.80 6.45 -4.60
C LYS A 198 7.75 7.44 -3.93
N SER A 199 7.30 8.69 -3.79
CA SER A 199 8.04 9.71 -3.06
C SER A 199 7.14 10.85 -2.61
N VAL A 200 7.56 11.57 -1.56
CA VAL A 200 6.90 12.77 -1.07
C VAL A 200 7.96 13.82 -0.76
N ASP A 201 7.77 15.04 -1.27
CA ASP A 201 8.55 16.23 -0.94
C ASP A 201 7.62 17.33 -0.39
N SER A 202 8.19 18.51 -0.09
CA SER A 202 7.45 19.64 0.49
C SER A 202 6.30 20.18 -0.36
N LYS A 203 6.22 19.83 -1.64
CA LYS A 203 5.24 20.33 -2.61
C LYS A 203 4.36 19.24 -3.20
N LYS A 204 4.90 18.04 -3.41
CA LYS A 204 4.23 16.99 -4.17
C LYS A 204 4.48 15.59 -3.63
N ALA A 205 3.53 14.72 -3.92
CA ALA A 205 3.64 13.28 -3.81
C ALA A 205 3.65 12.67 -5.22
N GLU A 206 4.66 11.85 -5.52
CA GLU A 206 4.69 11.02 -6.72
C GLU A 206 3.94 9.73 -6.43
N VAL A 207 2.84 9.49 -7.15
CA VAL A 207 1.97 8.32 -7.00
C VAL A 207 2.01 7.51 -8.28
N GLU A 208 2.28 6.22 -8.13
CA GLU A 208 2.31 5.25 -9.23
C GLU A 208 1.09 4.34 -9.13
N PHE A 209 0.29 4.26 -10.18
CA PHE A 209 -0.85 3.34 -10.25
C PHE A 209 -0.45 2.08 -10.99
N GLY A 210 -0.92 0.95 -10.48
CA GLY A 210 -0.83 -0.35 -11.14
C GLY A 210 -2.13 -0.68 -11.86
N LEU A 211 -2.11 -0.77 -13.18
CA LEU A 211 -3.28 -1.08 -13.99
C LEU A 211 -3.21 -2.55 -14.44
N THR A 212 -4.26 -3.29 -14.10
CA THR A 212 -4.35 -4.73 -14.40
C THR A 212 -4.86 -4.95 -15.83
N HIS A 213 -4.54 -6.10 -16.41
CA HIS A 213 -4.98 -6.48 -17.75
C HIS A 213 -5.95 -7.66 -17.63
N GLY A 214 -7.18 -7.48 -18.12
CA GLY A 214 -8.28 -8.41 -17.86
C GLY A 214 -8.46 -9.51 -18.92
N CYS A 215 -7.92 -9.31 -20.12
CA CYS A 215 -8.19 -10.23 -21.23
C CYS A 215 -7.11 -11.29 -21.42
N GLU A 216 -7.50 -12.45 -21.97
CA GLU A 216 -6.63 -13.61 -22.13
C GLU A 216 -5.34 -13.29 -22.92
N ALA A 217 -5.44 -12.44 -23.95
CA ALA A 217 -4.30 -12.03 -24.77
C ALA A 217 -3.28 -11.14 -24.03
N MET A 218 -3.69 -10.48 -22.95
CA MET A 218 -2.86 -9.55 -22.16
C MET A 218 -2.62 -10.07 -20.73
N ARG A 219 -3.01 -11.31 -20.45
CA ARG A 219 -2.78 -11.97 -19.16
C ARG A 219 -1.27 -12.05 -18.91
N GLY A 220 -0.79 -11.56 -17.77
CA GLY A 220 0.65 -11.35 -17.59
C GLY A 220 1.04 -9.90 -17.45
N ASN A 221 0.32 -9.02 -18.15
CA ASN A 221 0.75 -7.65 -18.32
C ASN A 221 0.33 -6.78 -17.14
N PHE A 222 1.18 -5.82 -16.85
CA PHE A 222 0.99 -4.84 -15.80
C PHE A 222 1.46 -3.49 -16.32
N THR A 223 0.54 -2.52 -16.38
CA THR A 223 0.84 -1.18 -16.86
C THR A 223 0.91 -0.23 -15.69
N THR A 224 1.97 0.57 -15.61
CA THR A 224 2.08 1.61 -14.60
C THR A 224 1.85 2.99 -15.19
N ILE A 225 1.10 3.84 -14.49
CA ILE A 225 1.06 5.29 -14.75
C ILE A 225 1.53 6.04 -13.51
N THR A 226 2.27 7.14 -13.69
CA THR A 226 2.78 7.94 -12.58
C THR A 226 2.24 9.36 -12.68
N ILE A 227 1.63 9.86 -11.60
CA ILE A 227 1.19 11.24 -11.50
C ILE A 227 1.87 11.95 -10.33
N ASN A 228 1.91 13.28 -10.41
CA ASN A 228 2.36 14.14 -9.30
C ASN A 228 1.14 14.83 -8.70
N LEU A 229 0.76 14.45 -7.49
CA LEU A 229 -0.29 15.11 -6.70
C LEU A 229 0.34 16.18 -5.82
N PRO A 230 -0.32 17.34 -5.61
CA PRO A 230 0.03 18.23 -4.51
C PRO A 230 0.07 17.46 -3.19
N VAL A 231 1.07 17.73 -2.35
CA VAL A 231 1.20 17.00 -1.08
C VAL A 231 -0.04 17.24 -0.21
N SER A 232 -0.68 16.17 0.25
CA SER A 232 -1.84 16.26 1.13
C SER A 232 -1.43 16.58 2.56
N SER A 233 -2.35 17.11 3.36
CA SER A 233 -2.11 17.36 4.79
C SER A 233 -1.70 16.09 5.54
N VAL A 234 -2.25 14.94 5.15
CA VAL A 234 -1.95 13.62 5.71
C VAL A 234 -0.48 13.22 5.49
N LEU A 235 0.05 13.51 4.30
CA LEU A 235 1.42 13.16 3.92
C LEU A 235 2.43 14.25 4.25
N HIS A 236 1.99 15.51 4.44
CA HIS A 236 2.88 16.65 4.65
C HIS A 236 3.78 16.49 5.88
N GLN A 237 3.29 15.82 6.93
CA GLN A 237 4.07 15.53 8.14
C GLN A 237 5.26 14.58 7.90
N TYR A 238 5.32 13.91 6.74
CA TYR A 238 6.39 12.98 6.36
C TYR A 238 7.29 13.53 5.25
N CYS A 239 7.10 14.79 4.84
CA CYS A 239 8.00 15.47 3.92
C CYS A 239 9.40 15.59 4.56
N LYS A 240 10.42 15.10 3.87
CA LYS A 240 11.80 15.44 4.24
C LYS A 240 12.08 16.89 3.82
N TYR A 241 12.57 17.69 4.77
CA TYR A 241 13.06 19.04 4.54
C TYR A 241 14.41 19.03 3.80
#